data_AF-A0A7C8M5W1-F1
#
_entry.id   AF-A0A7C8M5W1-F1
#
_cell.length_a   1.000
_cell.length_b   1.000
_cell.length_c   1.000
_cell.angle_alpha   90.00
_cell.angle_beta   90.00
_cell.angle_gamma   90.00
#
_symmetry.space_group_name_H-M   'P 1'
#
loop_
_entity.id
_entity.type
_entity.pdbx_description
1 polymer ?
#
loop_
_entity_poly.entity_id
_entity_poly.type
_entity_poly.pdbx_seq_one_letter_code
_entity_poly.pdbx_strand_id
1 'polypeptide(L)'
;EDPALPTRRAQCSRTEAHHASDEAKDIDNGSFRQEALPERTQLLNQIQGKIKEYNDLLIQHSTLCSRPRVPNRLIQSISNWFYNTSNAILDEEASYITHTHDLVQLVPKPATPLRQLLERSTRFRLSKLWKKKPPANSNHYFPHPETLHYASDARIDVFVGGTVLVLGMIMLIVPLWILAITQGTMERLGVITGFVVLFLALMAFSTGAGPVHCFAAAAAYSAVLVVFLQIAN
;
A
#
# COMPACT_ATOMS: atom_id res chain seq x y z
N GLU A 1 6.56 -29.64 15.02
CA GLU A 1 6.28 -29.74 16.46
C GLU A 1 7.56 -29.43 17.21
N ASP A 2 7.53 -28.50 18.15
CA ASP A 2 8.72 -28.02 18.84
C ASP A 2 9.17 -29.04 19.91
N PRO A 3 10.37 -29.64 19.79
CA PRO A 3 10.81 -30.74 20.66
C PRO A 3 11.07 -30.32 22.12
N ALA A 4 11.09 -29.02 22.43
CA ALA A 4 11.35 -28.50 23.78
C ALA A 4 10.08 -28.37 24.66
N LEU A 5 8.89 -28.49 24.06
CA LEU A 5 7.60 -28.34 24.74
C LEU A 5 7.33 -29.32 25.90
N PRO A 6 7.65 -30.63 25.81
CA PRO A 6 7.41 -31.57 26.91
C PRO A 6 8.32 -31.30 28.12
N THR A 7 9.57 -30.88 27.89
CA THR A 7 10.54 -30.56 28.95
C THR A 7 10.10 -29.35 29.77
N ARG A 8 9.58 -28.31 29.11
CA ARG A 8 9.07 -27.11 29.79
C ARG A 8 7.83 -27.41 30.64
N ARG A 9 6.91 -28.22 30.13
CA ARG A 9 5.70 -28.63 30.89
C ARG A 9 6.06 -29.41 32.15
N ALA A 10 7.00 -30.34 32.06
CA ALA A 10 7.48 -31.11 33.22
C ALA A 10 8.17 -30.22 34.28
N GLN A 11 8.79 -29.12 33.84
CA GLN A 11 9.45 -28.17 34.73
C GLN A 11 8.45 -27.26 35.46
N CYS A 12 7.39 -26.80 34.77
CA CYS A 12 6.26 -26.10 35.40
C CYS A 12 5.55 -26.97 36.44
N SER A 13 5.23 -28.23 36.11
CA SER A 13 4.52 -29.11 37.04
C SER A 13 5.32 -29.41 38.31
N ARG A 14 6.65 -29.50 38.21
CA ARG A 14 7.53 -29.70 39.38
C ARG A 14 7.60 -28.47 40.28
N THR A 15 7.61 -27.28 39.69
CA THR A 15 7.63 -26.02 40.46
C THR A 15 6.29 -25.78 41.15
N GLU A 16 5.17 -26.05 40.48
CA GLU A 16 3.83 -26.01 41.09
C GLU A 16 3.72 -26.99 42.27
N ALA A 17 4.15 -28.24 42.11
CA ALA A 17 4.11 -29.23 43.18
C ALA A 17 4.97 -28.85 44.40
N HIS A 18 6.11 -28.17 44.18
CA HIS A 18 6.97 -27.70 45.25
C HIS A 18 6.37 -26.50 46.01
N HIS A 19 5.63 -25.62 45.32
CA HIS A 19 5.02 -24.44 45.95
C HIS A 19 3.62 -24.73 46.52
N ALA A 20 3.00 -25.86 46.17
CA ALA A 20 1.70 -26.30 46.67
C ALA A 20 1.79 -27.28 47.87
N SER A 21 3.00 -27.57 48.38
CA SER A 21 3.19 -28.43 49.55
C SER A 21 2.85 -27.69 50.85
N ASP A 22 2.39 -28.41 51.87
CA ASP A 22 2.05 -27.82 53.19
C ASP A 22 3.28 -27.24 53.93
N GLU A 23 4.50 -27.63 53.53
CA GLU A 23 5.76 -27.09 54.05
C GLU A 23 6.25 -25.85 53.27
N ALA A 24 5.58 -25.50 52.18
CA ALA A 24 5.96 -24.35 51.38
C ALA A 24 5.78 -23.07 52.21
N LYS A 25 6.79 -22.19 52.13
CA LYS A 25 6.72 -20.86 52.74
C LYS A 25 5.49 -20.14 52.16
N ASP A 26 4.58 -19.71 53.03
CA ASP A 26 3.42 -18.92 52.63
C ASP A 26 3.91 -17.57 52.08
N ILE A 27 3.98 -17.49 50.75
CA ILE A 27 4.38 -16.28 50.03
C ILE A 27 3.07 -15.59 49.65
N ASP A 28 2.71 -14.56 50.41
CA ASP A 28 1.57 -13.71 50.09
C ASP A 28 1.84 -12.97 48.76
N ASN A 29 1.26 -13.49 47.69
CA ASN A 29 1.31 -12.86 46.36
C ASN A 29 0.31 -11.70 46.24
N GLY A 30 -0.53 -11.48 47.26
CA GLY A 30 -1.53 -10.43 47.32
C GLY A 30 -0.98 -9.15 47.96
N SER A 31 -0.23 -8.33 47.22
CA SER A 31 0.15 -7.01 47.74
C SER A 31 -0.16 -5.88 46.75
N PHE A 32 -1.32 -5.26 46.97
CA PHE A 32 -1.65 -3.90 46.52
C PHE A 32 -0.99 -2.82 47.42
N ARG A 33 -0.08 -3.20 48.33
CA ARG A 33 0.57 -2.28 49.26
C ARG A 33 2.03 -2.09 48.88
N GLN A 34 2.50 -0.86 49.02
CA GLN A 34 3.89 -0.43 48.82
C GLN A 34 4.82 -1.21 49.76
N GLU A 35 5.22 -2.43 49.39
CA GLU A 35 6.25 -3.18 50.08
C GLU A 35 7.62 -2.56 49.78
N ALA A 36 8.34 -2.20 50.83
CA ALA A 36 9.72 -1.71 50.80
C ALA A 36 10.73 -2.87 50.60
N LEU A 37 10.45 -3.80 49.70
CA LEU A 37 11.35 -4.88 49.31
C LEU A 37 12.11 -4.45 48.05
N PRO A 38 13.36 -3.97 48.17
CA PRO A 38 14.10 -3.36 47.06
C PRO A 38 14.29 -4.33 45.88
N GLU A 39 14.42 -5.63 46.16
CA GLU A 39 14.54 -6.69 45.14
C GLU A 39 13.29 -6.81 44.27
N ARG A 40 12.09 -6.75 44.87
CA ARG A 40 10.82 -6.80 44.13
C ARG A 40 10.64 -5.57 43.26
N THR A 41 10.94 -4.38 43.79
CA THR A 41 10.88 -3.13 43.01
C THR A 41 11.88 -3.15 41.85
N GLN A 42 13.10 -3.67 42.06
CA GLN A 42 14.11 -3.82 41.02
C GLN A 42 13.64 -4.79 39.92
N LEU A 43 13.05 -5.93 40.31
CA LEU A 43 12.49 -6.90 39.37
C LEU A 43 11.32 -6.31 38.57
N LEU A 44 10.40 -5.59 39.23
CA LEU A 44 9.29 -4.90 38.55
C LEU A 44 9.78 -3.86 37.55
N ASN A 45 10.82 -3.09 37.89
CA ASN A 45 11.44 -2.14 36.97
C ASN A 45 12.09 -2.83 35.75
N GLN A 46 12.75 -3.98 35.97
CA GLN A 46 13.31 -4.79 34.87
C GLN A 46 12.21 -5.35 33.97
N ILE A 47 11.13 -5.89 34.55
CA ILE A 47 9.96 -6.38 33.82
C ILE A 47 9.33 -5.26 33.02
N GLN A 48 9.15 -4.08 33.62
CA GLN A 48 8.60 -2.91 32.91
C GLN A 48 9.47 -2.55 31.69
N GLY A 49 10.79 -2.53 31.85
CA GLY A 49 11.73 -2.29 30.74
C GLY A 49 11.61 -3.36 29.64
N LYS A 50 11.55 -4.63 30.02
CA LYS A 50 11.45 -5.76 29.08
C LYS A 50 10.10 -5.83 28.36
N ILE A 51 9.00 -5.51 29.03
CA ILE A 51 7.68 -5.42 28.40
C ILE A 51 7.65 -4.30 27.38
N LYS A 52 8.26 -3.15 27.68
CA LYS A 52 8.37 -2.05 26.73
C LYS A 52 9.17 -2.45 25.49
N GLU A 53 10.35 -3.06 25.68
CA GLU A 53 11.19 -3.58 24.59
C GLU A 53 10.44 -4.60 23.73
N TYR A 54 9.70 -5.52 24.36
CA TYR A 54 8.86 -6.48 23.66
C TYR A 54 7.76 -5.81 22.84
N ASN A 55 7.05 -4.83 23.41
CA ASN A 55 5.99 -4.10 22.71
C ASN A 55 6.56 -3.33 21.50
N ASP A 56 7.73 -2.71 21.64
CA ASP A 56 8.41 -2.02 20.55
C ASP A 56 8.78 -2.99 19.42
N LEU A 57 9.32 -4.17 19.75
CA LEU A 57 9.62 -5.22 18.77
C LEU A 57 8.35 -5.76 18.10
N LEU A 58 7.26 -5.92 18.86
CA LEU A 58 5.97 -6.36 18.33
C LEU A 58 5.41 -5.36 17.31
N ILE A 59 5.48 -4.06 17.62
CA ILE A 59 5.06 -2.99 16.71
C ILE A 59 5.93 -2.98 15.46
N GLN A 60 7.25 -3.13 15.59
CA GLN A 60 8.17 -3.21 14.45
C GLN A 60 7.85 -4.41 13.55
N HIS A 61 7.65 -5.60 14.14
CA HIS A 61 7.28 -6.80 13.41
C HIS A 61 5.93 -6.64 12.70
N SER A 62 4.90 -6.13 13.39
CA SER A 62 3.60 -5.82 12.79
C SER A 62 3.73 -4.81 11.64
N THR A 63 4.59 -3.81 11.79
CA THR A 63 4.86 -2.81 10.75
C THR A 63 5.55 -3.44 9.54
N LEU A 64 6.47 -4.40 9.73
CA LEU A 64 7.10 -5.13 8.63
C LEU A 64 6.10 -6.04 7.92
N CYS A 65 5.27 -6.78 8.67
CA CYS A 65 4.25 -7.66 8.11
C CYS A 65 3.13 -6.92 7.38
N SER A 66 2.81 -5.68 7.77
CA SER A 66 1.78 -4.86 7.10
C SER A 66 2.25 -4.22 5.79
N ARG A 67 3.55 -4.33 5.45
CA ARG A 67 4.06 -3.76 4.21
C ARG A 67 3.44 -4.47 2.99
N PRO A 68 3.04 -3.72 1.96
CA PRO A 68 2.47 -4.30 0.77
C PRO A 68 3.53 -5.12 0.03
N ARG A 69 3.08 -6.21 -0.61
CA ARG A 69 3.92 -7.02 -1.49
C ARG A 69 4.52 -6.17 -2.61
N VAL A 70 5.80 -6.40 -2.92
CA VAL A 70 6.46 -5.72 -4.03
C VAL A 70 5.77 -6.09 -5.36
N PRO A 71 5.43 -5.13 -6.22
CA PRO A 71 4.89 -5.42 -7.53
C PRO A 71 5.92 -6.14 -8.40
N ASN A 72 5.52 -7.22 -9.07
CA ASN A 72 6.37 -8.04 -9.95
C ASN A 72 7.16 -7.22 -10.98
N ARG A 73 6.61 -6.07 -11.40
CA ARG A 73 7.27 -5.13 -12.30
C ARG A 73 8.59 -4.59 -11.76
N LEU A 74 8.67 -4.28 -10.46
CA LEU A 74 9.91 -3.77 -9.85
C LEU A 74 10.95 -4.89 -9.77
N ILE A 75 10.51 -6.10 -9.43
CA ILE A 75 11.35 -7.31 -9.43
C ILE A 75 11.93 -7.53 -10.83
N GLN A 76 11.09 -7.46 -11.88
CA GLN A 76 11.53 -7.59 -13.27
C GLN A 76 12.50 -6.48 -13.67
N SER A 77 12.27 -5.24 -13.22
CA SER A 77 13.17 -4.12 -13.51
C SER A 77 14.56 -4.35 -12.92
N ILE A 78 14.61 -4.89 -11.70
CA ILE A 78 15.87 -5.24 -11.02
C ILE A 78 16.51 -6.43 -11.75
N SER A 79 15.77 -7.50 -12.01
CA SER A 79 16.26 -8.67 -12.76
C SER A 79 16.83 -8.31 -14.14
N ASN A 80 16.15 -7.42 -14.88
CA ASN A 80 16.66 -6.90 -16.15
C ASN A 80 17.96 -6.10 -15.97
N TRP A 81 18.09 -5.35 -14.87
CA TRP A 81 19.33 -4.63 -14.55
C TRP A 81 20.49 -5.59 -14.24
N PHE A 82 20.24 -6.66 -13.47
CA PHE A 82 21.23 -7.72 -13.23
C PHE A 82 21.68 -8.40 -14.52
N TYR A 83 20.73 -8.70 -15.42
CA TYR A 83 21.04 -9.28 -16.73
C TYR A 83 21.92 -8.35 -17.58
N ASN A 84 21.64 -7.04 -17.55
CA ASN A 84 22.38 -6.05 -18.31
C ASN A 84 23.73 -5.66 -17.69
N THR A 85 23.92 -5.88 -16.38
CA THR A 85 25.11 -5.47 -15.63
C THR A 85 25.83 -6.71 -15.12
N SER A 86 26.48 -7.44 -16.03
CA SER A 86 27.23 -8.64 -15.68
C SER A 86 28.35 -8.33 -14.68
N ASN A 87 28.53 -9.21 -13.69
CA ASN A 87 29.57 -9.14 -12.64
C ASN A 87 29.51 -7.90 -11.73
N ALA A 88 28.39 -7.18 -11.64
CA ALA A 88 28.26 -6.07 -10.70
C ALA A 88 28.18 -6.51 -9.23
N ILE A 89 27.58 -7.68 -8.99
CA ILE A 89 27.30 -8.26 -7.68
C ILE A 89 27.64 -9.76 -7.78
N LEU A 90 28.13 -10.35 -6.69
CA LEU A 90 28.40 -11.79 -6.62
C LEU A 90 27.11 -12.60 -6.78
N ASP A 91 27.17 -13.76 -7.44
CA ASP A 91 25.98 -14.58 -7.70
C ASP A 91 25.26 -15.02 -6.42
N GLU A 92 26.03 -15.29 -5.35
CA GLU A 92 25.49 -15.61 -4.02
C GLU A 92 24.67 -14.46 -3.44
N GLU A 93 25.17 -13.23 -3.58
CA GLU A 93 24.48 -12.02 -3.13
C GLU A 93 23.30 -11.68 -4.03
N ALA A 94 23.31 -12.01 -5.34
CA ALA A 94 22.20 -11.74 -6.25
C ALA A 94 21.00 -12.69 -6.05
N SER A 95 21.19 -13.79 -5.32
CA SER A 95 20.18 -14.82 -5.12
C SER A 95 18.90 -14.35 -4.40
N TYR A 96 18.94 -13.23 -3.65
CA TYR A 96 17.76 -12.70 -2.95
C TYR A 96 16.59 -12.38 -3.90
N ILE A 97 16.86 -12.02 -5.16
CA ILE A 97 15.83 -11.63 -6.14
C ILE A 97 14.91 -12.79 -6.49
N THR A 98 15.43 -14.02 -6.41
CA THR A 98 14.66 -15.25 -6.63
C THR A 98 13.58 -15.46 -5.57
N HIS A 99 13.80 -14.93 -4.36
CA HIS A 99 12.89 -15.02 -3.23
C HIS A 99 11.79 -13.94 -3.29
N THR A 100 10.97 -13.97 -4.35
CA THR A 100 9.96 -12.94 -4.64
C THR A 100 8.92 -12.69 -3.53
N HIS A 101 8.78 -13.60 -2.58
CA HIS A 101 7.84 -13.49 -1.46
C HIS A 101 8.43 -12.76 -0.23
N ASP A 102 9.75 -12.63 -0.14
CA ASP A 102 10.46 -11.96 0.96
C ASP A 102 10.91 -10.53 0.60
N LEU A 103 10.63 -10.10 -0.64
CA LEU A 103 10.97 -8.77 -1.10
C LEU A 103 9.98 -7.74 -0.56
N VAL A 104 10.51 -6.66 0.00
CA VAL A 104 9.73 -5.55 0.53
C VAL A 104 10.15 -4.21 -0.08
N GLN A 105 9.16 -3.34 -0.34
CA GLN A 105 9.44 -2.00 -0.84
C GLN A 105 9.78 -1.08 0.34
N LEU A 106 10.96 -0.45 0.31
CA LEU A 106 11.39 0.46 1.38
C LEU A 106 10.50 1.70 1.46
N VAL A 107 10.20 2.28 0.30
CA VAL A 107 9.30 3.43 0.14
C VAL A 107 8.12 2.99 -0.72
N PRO A 108 7.01 2.52 -0.10
CA PRO A 108 5.81 2.16 -0.85
C PRO A 108 5.29 3.39 -1.57
N LYS A 109 5.06 3.26 -2.88
CA LYS A 109 4.51 4.33 -3.71
C LYS A 109 3.04 4.00 -3.97
N PRO A 110 2.08 4.74 -3.40
CA PRO A 110 0.68 4.54 -3.75
C PRO A 110 0.50 4.91 -5.22
N ALA A 111 0.02 3.97 -6.03
CA ALA A 111 -0.32 4.21 -7.42
C ALA A 111 -1.85 4.23 -7.55
N THR A 112 -2.38 5.22 -8.27
CA THR A 112 -3.80 5.20 -8.65
C THR A 112 -4.07 4.03 -9.60
N PRO A 113 -5.29 3.47 -9.64
CA PRO A 113 -5.59 2.34 -10.52
C PRO A 113 -5.34 2.66 -11.99
N LEU A 114 -5.65 3.89 -12.44
CA LEU A 114 -5.28 4.38 -13.77
C LEU A 114 -3.77 4.38 -13.98
N ARG A 115 -3.00 4.88 -13.02
CA ARG A 115 -1.53 4.85 -13.09
C ARG A 115 -1.02 3.41 -13.19
N GLN A 116 -1.59 2.47 -12.42
CA GLN A 116 -1.22 1.05 -12.49
C GLN A 116 -1.54 0.45 -13.86
N LEU A 117 -2.69 0.78 -14.44
CA LEU A 117 -3.10 0.35 -15.78
C LEU A 117 -2.16 0.93 -16.85
N LEU A 118 -1.82 2.21 -16.74
CA LEU A 118 -0.99 2.92 -17.69
C LEU A 118 0.48 2.47 -17.61
N GLU A 119 0.97 2.19 -16.40
CA GLU A 119 2.30 1.63 -16.17
C GLU A 119 2.43 0.16 -16.59
N ARG A 120 1.32 -0.57 -16.79
CA ARG A 120 1.31 -1.89 -17.44
C ARG A 120 1.75 -1.80 -18.90
N SER A 121 1.50 -0.66 -19.55
CA SER A 121 1.96 -0.40 -20.92
C SER A 121 3.45 -0.04 -20.94
N THR A 122 4.26 -0.90 -21.55
CA THR A 122 5.70 -0.66 -21.74
C THR A 122 5.98 0.58 -22.59
N ARG A 123 5.13 0.84 -23.61
CA ARG A 123 5.25 2.00 -24.51
C ARG A 123 5.06 3.32 -23.76
N PHE A 124 4.08 3.37 -22.86
CA PHE A 124 3.87 4.56 -22.05
C PHE A 124 5.08 4.83 -21.15
N ARG A 125 5.58 3.80 -20.46
CA ARG A 125 6.70 3.91 -19.52
C ARG A 125 8.00 4.36 -20.19
N LEU A 126 8.34 3.78 -21.34
CA LEU A 126 9.58 4.10 -22.07
C LEU A 126 9.43 5.34 -22.98
N SER A 127 8.29 6.04 -22.89
CA SER A 127 8.12 7.29 -23.63
C SER A 127 9.13 8.33 -23.18
N LYS A 128 9.74 9.02 -24.16
CA LYS A 128 10.70 10.10 -23.93
C LYS A 128 10.12 11.25 -23.11
N LEU A 129 8.79 11.39 -23.09
CA LEU A 129 8.06 12.41 -22.32
C LEU A 129 8.31 12.32 -20.81
N TRP A 130 8.55 11.11 -20.30
CA TRP A 130 8.75 10.86 -18.87
C TRP A 130 10.23 10.83 -18.47
N LYS A 131 11.16 10.92 -19.43
CA LYS A 131 12.58 10.77 -19.15
C LYS A 131 13.08 11.90 -18.25
N LYS A 132 13.67 11.52 -17.12
CA LYS A 132 14.39 12.40 -16.21
C LYS A 132 15.88 12.31 -16.54
N LYS A 133 16.58 13.45 -16.50
CA LYS A 133 18.05 13.43 -16.58
C LYS A 133 18.58 12.69 -15.33
N PRO A 134 19.56 11.79 -15.49
CA PRO A 134 20.22 11.19 -14.35
C PRO A 134 20.83 12.29 -13.45
N PRO A 135 20.97 12.05 -12.13
CA PRO A 135 21.70 12.97 -11.26
C PRO A 135 23.14 13.12 -11.75
N ALA A 136 23.71 14.33 -11.65
CA ALA A 136 24.95 14.73 -12.33
C ALA A 136 26.16 13.81 -12.08
N ASN A 137 26.16 13.03 -11.00
CA ASN A 137 27.27 12.18 -10.58
C ASN A 137 27.05 10.67 -10.87
N SER A 138 25.92 10.25 -11.46
CA SER A 138 25.66 8.82 -11.65
C SER A 138 26.53 8.19 -12.73
N ASN A 139 26.92 8.96 -13.76
CA ASN A 139 27.69 8.41 -14.89
C ASN A 139 29.08 7.89 -14.51
N HIS A 140 29.59 8.22 -13.32
CA HIS A 140 30.92 7.78 -12.89
C HIS A 140 30.92 6.36 -12.27
N TYR A 141 29.77 5.87 -11.81
CA TYR A 141 29.67 4.61 -11.05
C TYR A 141 28.96 3.49 -11.80
N PHE A 142 28.26 3.79 -12.91
CA PHE A 142 27.49 2.78 -13.65
C PHE A 142 28.19 2.43 -14.97
N PRO A 143 28.58 1.16 -15.17
CA PRO A 143 29.30 0.75 -16.37
C PRO A 143 28.44 0.80 -17.65
N HIS A 144 27.11 0.88 -17.54
CA HIS A 144 26.16 0.85 -18.68
C HIS A 144 25.02 1.90 -18.54
N PRO A 145 25.32 3.21 -18.65
CA PRO A 145 24.34 4.29 -18.42
C PRO A 145 23.17 4.30 -19.42
N GLU A 146 23.34 3.71 -20.61
CA GLU A 146 22.34 3.64 -21.68
C GLU A 146 21.17 2.69 -21.37
N THR A 147 21.38 1.70 -20.50
CA THR A 147 20.33 0.75 -20.10
C THR A 147 19.41 1.29 -19.00
N LEU A 148 19.79 2.43 -18.41
CA LEU A 148 19.16 2.98 -17.21
C LEU A 148 18.11 4.04 -17.58
N HIS A 149 16.83 3.67 -17.46
CA HIS A 149 15.73 4.57 -17.74
C HIS A 149 15.17 5.22 -16.47
N TYR A 150 15.62 6.44 -16.17
CA TYR A 150 15.02 7.26 -15.12
C TYR A 150 13.72 7.91 -15.60
N ALA A 151 12.58 7.47 -15.07
CA ALA A 151 11.30 8.13 -15.28
C ALA A 151 11.03 9.15 -14.16
N SER A 152 10.47 10.31 -14.52
CA SER A 152 10.05 11.32 -13.56
C SER A 152 8.63 11.04 -13.08
N ASP A 153 8.51 10.39 -11.91
CA ASP A 153 7.21 10.09 -11.29
C ASP A 153 6.30 11.32 -11.19
N ALA A 154 6.83 12.47 -10.76
CA ALA A 154 6.05 13.70 -10.63
C ALA A 154 5.38 14.15 -11.94
N ARG A 155 6.03 13.92 -13.10
CA ARG A 155 5.44 14.30 -14.40
C ARG A 155 4.33 13.33 -14.79
N ILE A 156 4.52 12.05 -14.50
CA ILE A 156 3.51 11.01 -14.73
C ILE A 156 2.28 11.32 -13.87
N ASP A 157 2.47 11.66 -12.59
CA ASP A 157 1.37 11.98 -11.68
C ASP A 157 0.60 13.23 -12.11
N VAL A 158 1.30 14.31 -12.50
CA VAL A 158 0.66 15.52 -13.04
C VAL A 158 -0.08 15.21 -14.35
N PHE A 159 0.49 14.40 -15.24
CA PHE A 159 -0.17 14.04 -16.49
C PHE A 159 -1.41 13.16 -16.27
N VAL A 160 -1.31 12.15 -15.41
CA VAL A 160 -2.44 11.29 -15.04
C VAL A 160 -3.54 12.16 -14.43
N GLY A 161 -3.22 13.00 -13.45
CA GLY A 161 -4.17 13.93 -12.84
C GLY A 161 -4.82 14.88 -13.86
N GLY A 162 -4.03 15.46 -14.77
CA GLY A 162 -4.54 16.28 -15.87
C GLY A 162 -5.46 15.51 -16.81
N THR A 163 -5.14 14.24 -17.10
CA THR A 163 -5.98 13.37 -17.95
C THR A 163 -7.31 13.06 -17.27
N VAL A 164 -7.31 12.76 -15.96
CA VAL A 164 -8.54 12.57 -15.17
C VAL A 164 -9.40 13.82 -15.20
N LEU A 165 -8.80 15.00 -15.03
CA LEU A 165 -9.49 16.28 -15.04
C LEU A 165 -10.14 16.54 -16.39
N VAL A 166 -9.41 16.36 -17.49
CA VAL A 166 -9.94 16.54 -18.86
C VAL A 166 -11.06 15.55 -19.16
N LEU A 167 -10.91 14.28 -18.77
CA LEU A 167 -11.97 13.27 -18.90
C LEU A 167 -13.23 13.68 -18.13
N GLY A 168 -13.08 14.19 -16.91
CA GLY A 168 -14.19 14.70 -16.11
C GLY A 168 -14.90 15.89 -16.79
N MET A 169 -14.14 16.82 -17.35
CA MET A 169 -14.70 17.97 -18.09
C MET A 169 -15.47 17.54 -19.34
N ILE A 170 -14.90 16.60 -20.12
CA ILE A 170 -15.57 16.03 -21.30
C ILE A 170 -16.86 15.33 -20.88
N MET A 171 -16.81 14.54 -19.80
CA MET A 171 -17.99 13.87 -19.26
C MET A 171 -19.06 14.84 -18.76
N LEU A 172 -18.71 16.04 -18.33
CA LEU A 172 -19.70 17.06 -17.94
C LEU A 172 -20.35 17.72 -19.16
N ILE A 173 -19.57 18.01 -20.19
CA ILE A 173 -20.01 18.81 -21.35
C ILE A 173 -20.73 17.93 -22.38
N VAL A 174 -20.16 16.80 -22.78
CA VAL A 174 -20.68 15.95 -23.86
C VAL A 174 -22.15 15.54 -23.68
N PRO A 175 -22.61 15.06 -22.50
CA PRO A 175 -24.00 14.70 -22.33
C PRO A 175 -24.95 15.88 -22.50
N LEU A 176 -24.53 17.11 -22.14
CA LEU A 176 -25.36 18.30 -22.32
C LEU A 176 -25.62 18.58 -23.81
N TRP A 177 -24.59 18.44 -24.65
CA TRP A 177 -24.73 18.60 -26.10
C TRP A 177 -25.61 17.50 -26.71
N ILE A 178 -25.44 16.25 -26.27
CA ILE A 178 -26.27 15.13 -26.74
C ILE A 178 -27.73 15.33 -26.31
N LEU A 179 -27.97 15.80 -25.09
CA LEU A 179 -29.31 16.05 -24.57
C LEU A 179 -30.01 17.19 -25.33
N ALA A 180 -29.27 18.19 -25.80
CA ALA A 180 -29.81 19.30 -26.58
C ALA A 180 -30.34 18.88 -27.96
N ILE A 181 -29.77 17.83 -28.56
CA ILE A 181 -30.12 17.37 -29.92
C ILE A 181 -31.15 16.24 -29.89
N THR A 182 -31.24 15.49 -28.79
CA THR A 182 -32.17 14.36 -28.66
C THR A 182 -33.61 14.84 -28.44
N GLN A 183 -34.55 14.27 -29.20
CA GLN A 183 -35.98 14.56 -29.12
C GLN A 183 -36.71 13.36 -28.51
N GLY A 184 -37.39 13.57 -27.39
CA GLY A 184 -38.17 12.53 -26.71
C GLY A 184 -37.66 12.20 -25.30
N THR A 185 -38.59 12.14 -24.35
CA THR A 185 -38.30 11.96 -22.92
C THR A 185 -37.63 10.62 -22.61
N MET A 186 -38.01 9.54 -23.30
CA MET A 186 -37.47 8.20 -23.07
C MET A 186 -36.02 8.05 -23.55
N GLU A 187 -35.68 8.62 -24.71
CA GLU A 187 -34.30 8.59 -25.23
C GLU A 187 -33.36 9.41 -24.35
N ARG A 188 -33.81 10.58 -23.90
CA ARG A 188 -33.06 11.44 -22.98
C ARG A 188 -32.76 10.74 -21.64
N LEU A 189 -33.73 10.01 -21.09
CA LEU A 189 -33.53 9.23 -19.87
C LEU A 189 -32.50 8.10 -20.07
N GLY A 190 -32.52 7.45 -21.23
CA GLY A 190 -31.51 6.46 -21.63
C GLY A 190 -30.09 7.05 -21.71
N VAL A 191 -29.95 8.24 -22.30
CA VAL A 191 -28.67 8.97 -22.39
C VAL A 191 -28.14 9.28 -20.99
N ILE A 192 -28.97 9.88 -20.12
CA ILE A 192 -28.56 10.26 -18.75
C ILE A 192 -28.09 9.04 -17.96
N THR A 193 -28.88 7.97 -17.94
CA THR A 193 -28.54 6.74 -17.20
C THR A 193 -27.25 6.11 -17.73
N GLY A 194 -27.06 6.04 -19.06
CA GLY A 194 -25.83 5.56 -19.67
C GLY A 194 -24.60 6.38 -19.27
N PHE A 195 -24.70 7.70 -19.32
CA PHE A 195 -23.59 8.59 -18.94
C PHE A 195 -23.29 8.58 -17.44
N VAL A 196 -24.28 8.39 -16.57
CA VAL A 196 -24.06 8.24 -15.11
C VAL A 196 -23.32 6.93 -14.80
N VAL A 197 -23.72 5.82 -15.44
CA VAL A 197 -23.02 4.53 -15.27
C VAL A 197 -21.59 4.63 -15.79
N LEU A 198 -21.39 5.26 -16.96
CA LEU A 198 -20.06 5.47 -17.53
C LEU A 198 -19.19 6.37 -16.64
N PHE A 199 -19.77 7.43 -16.06
CA PHE A 199 -19.08 8.31 -15.11
C PHE A 199 -18.64 7.55 -13.85
N LEU A 200 -19.53 6.74 -13.27
CA LEU A 200 -19.20 5.90 -12.11
C LEU A 200 -18.09 4.90 -12.43
N ALA A 201 -18.15 4.24 -13.58
CA ALA A 201 -17.11 3.33 -14.04
C ALA A 201 -15.77 4.06 -14.19
N LEU A 202 -15.74 5.19 -14.89
CA LEU A 202 -14.52 5.99 -15.06
C LEU A 202 -13.97 6.47 -13.72
N MET A 203 -14.81 6.97 -12.81
CA MET A 203 -14.39 7.36 -11.47
C MET A 203 -13.76 6.21 -10.71
N ALA A 204 -14.38 5.01 -10.74
CA ALA A 204 -13.84 3.82 -10.08
C ALA A 204 -12.47 3.38 -10.64
N PHE A 205 -12.26 3.50 -11.96
CA PHE A 205 -10.98 3.19 -12.58
C PHE A 205 -9.93 4.30 -12.42
N SER A 206 -10.37 5.56 -12.37
CA SER A 206 -9.51 6.72 -12.48
C SER A 206 -9.00 7.21 -11.13
N THR A 207 -9.93 7.34 -10.19
CA THR A 207 -9.70 7.90 -8.87
C THR A 207 -9.89 6.76 -7.90
N GLY A 208 -8.84 6.32 -7.21
CA GLY A 208 -8.95 5.34 -6.12
C GLY A 208 -9.70 5.88 -4.89
N ALA A 209 -10.67 6.78 -5.10
CA ALA A 209 -11.47 7.41 -4.08
C ALA A 209 -12.44 6.39 -3.46
N GLY A 210 -12.70 6.56 -2.16
CA GLY A 210 -13.61 5.69 -1.44
C GLY A 210 -15.04 5.76 -2.02
N PRO A 211 -15.86 4.69 -1.87
CA PRO A 211 -17.19 4.60 -2.47
C PRO A 211 -18.10 5.81 -2.20
N VAL A 212 -17.99 6.39 -1.00
CA VAL A 212 -18.78 7.55 -0.57
C VAL A 212 -18.54 8.77 -1.47
N HIS A 213 -17.28 9.03 -1.85
CA HIS A 213 -16.95 10.15 -2.73
C HIS A 213 -17.49 9.93 -4.14
N CYS A 214 -17.48 8.68 -4.62
CA CYS A 214 -18.04 8.32 -5.92
C CYS A 214 -19.56 8.52 -5.95
N PHE A 215 -20.28 8.13 -4.90
CA PHE A 215 -21.73 8.37 -4.80
C PHE A 215 -22.07 9.85 -4.71
N ALA A 216 -21.33 10.63 -3.92
CA ALA A 216 -21.52 12.07 -3.85
C ALA A 216 -21.31 12.75 -5.21
N ALA A 217 -20.24 12.39 -5.93
CA ALA A 217 -19.96 12.91 -7.26
C ALA A 217 -21.04 12.50 -8.27
N ALA A 218 -21.53 11.26 -8.22
CA ALA A 218 -22.58 10.76 -9.10
C ALA A 218 -23.93 11.42 -8.83
N ALA A 219 -24.27 11.68 -7.56
CA ALA A 219 -25.48 12.41 -7.18
C ALA A 219 -25.44 13.86 -7.69
N ALA A 220 -24.31 14.56 -7.48
CA ALA A 220 -24.12 15.92 -8.00
C ALA A 220 -24.22 15.96 -9.53
N TYR A 221 -23.55 15.04 -10.21
CA TYR A 221 -23.60 14.93 -11.67
C TYR A 221 -25.01 14.61 -12.20
N SER A 222 -25.71 13.65 -11.57
CA SER A 222 -27.08 13.30 -11.93
C SER A 222 -28.03 14.47 -11.74
N ALA A 223 -27.89 15.24 -10.65
CA ALA A 223 -28.71 16.43 -10.40
C ALA A 223 -28.55 17.47 -11.53
N VAL A 224 -27.31 17.74 -11.96
CA VAL A 224 -27.03 18.65 -13.08
C VAL A 224 -27.75 18.18 -14.35
N LEU A 225 -27.60 16.90 -14.72
CA LEU A 225 -28.26 16.36 -15.92
C LEU A 225 -29.78 16.42 -15.86
N VAL A 226 -30.38 16.11 -14.70
CA VAL A 226 -31.84 16.14 -14.50
C VAL A 226 -32.40 17.56 -14.57
N VAL A 227 -31.70 18.57 -14.04
CA VAL A 227 -32.12 19.98 -14.18
C VAL A 227 -32.16 20.38 -15.66
N PHE A 228 -31.16 19.97 -16.46
CA PHE A 228 -31.18 20.24 -17.91
C PHE A 228 -32.27 19.47 -18.66
N LEU A 229 -32.64 18.27 -18.19
CA LEU A 229 -33.79 17.54 -18.73
C LEU A 229 -35.10 18.34 -18.54
N GLN A 230 -35.26 19.01 -17.40
CA GLN A 230 -36.43 19.83 -17.10
C GLN A 230 -36.49 21.09 -17.96
N ILE A 231 -35.34 21.72 -18.23
CA ILE A 231 -35.26 22.95 -19.07
C ILE A 231 -35.50 22.64 -20.55
N ALA A 232 -35.11 21.46 -21.01
CA ALA A 232 -35.23 21.06 -22.41
C ALA A 232 -36.63 20.51 -22.78
N ASN A 233 -37.56 20.44 -21.83
CA ASN A 233 -38.92 19.92 -21.99
C ASN A 233 -39.95 21.04 -22.24
#